data_AF-A0AAJ2GYA2-F1
#
_entry.id   AF-A0AAJ2GYA2-F1
#
_cell.length_a   1.000
_cell.length_b   1.000
_cell.length_c   1.000
_cell.angle_alpha   90.00
_cell.angle_beta   90.00
_cell.angle_gamma   90.00
#
_symmetry.space_group_name_H-M   'P 1'
#
loop_
_entity.id
_entity.type
_entity.pdbx_description
1 polymer ?
#
loop_
_entity_poly.entity_id
_entity_poly.type
_entity_poly.pdbx_seq_one_letter_code
_entity_poly.pdbx_strand_id
1 'polypeptide(L)'
;MIRPIGPAVIRHRDTGEIYEIPSNDLYFEDVSRHERDMGPEVLWSARIDHAELGELEWQVTEYPEGAISGTPEADVNGHELQIDFDFEIDYSAPDVDPDDAADEDDVDPLPTSITNGDADEMREWFLENYEDPANSLPYSSGDGGFQWVNGGPYSPLEALQEEFDRIYSFESIEAVAESITDQDGTFDWSPRDRSESLDERVFRLAERLDRHLPLAERLVPSEETGAFGMVATLAAKPDLLKATLNRIRDALEDCLSSQSNGLSENDHEVRKLRRMLTQYANDPQRIEMDTNSVRKGILAKIRTGDLPGSDAIRDLLFTLQDAEHGIRATDANIATNRRILESAIVNEPSSDDIQAIQEAAPVLEAITEGDLQEQMRDDLEILAKYDRQLGGVTRTDGFGRDEITRVVGRAARMLLAIKKTPEIVSKLESSTAIKVGKIISSIGSILLVGGAILKFFLP
;
A
#
# COMPACT_ATOMS: atom_id res chain seq x y z
N MET A 1 12.75 16.09 17.95
CA MET A 1 12.95 16.48 19.36
C MET A 1 12.32 15.42 20.25
N ILE A 2 13.02 14.94 21.29
CA ILE A 2 12.48 13.92 22.21
C ILE A 2 11.35 14.51 23.05
N ARG A 3 10.24 13.77 23.14
CA ARG A 3 9.06 14.12 23.91
C ARG A 3 8.74 13.02 24.94
N PRO A 4 8.85 13.30 26.25
CA PRO A 4 8.39 12.37 27.29
C PRO A 4 6.85 12.37 27.40
N ILE A 5 6.28 11.19 27.63
CA ILE A 5 4.85 10.92 27.74
C ILE A 5 4.56 10.22 29.06
N GLY A 6 3.48 10.65 29.71
CA GLY A 6 3.12 10.18 31.04
C GLY A 6 3.98 10.82 32.14
N PRO A 7 3.73 10.49 33.42
CA PRO A 7 4.56 10.92 34.53
C PRO A 7 5.56 9.84 34.98
N ALA A 8 6.72 10.26 35.48
CA ALA A 8 7.58 9.36 36.26
C ALA A 8 7.16 9.37 37.73
N VAL A 9 7.07 8.19 38.33
CA VAL A 9 6.71 8.00 39.74
C VAL A 9 7.92 7.45 40.48
N ILE A 10 8.46 8.27 41.39
CA ILE A 10 9.68 7.98 42.14
C ILE A 10 9.33 7.87 43.62
N ARG A 11 9.81 6.81 44.26
CA ARG A 11 9.70 6.60 45.69
C ARG A 11 11.01 6.95 46.39
N HIS A 12 10.94 7.91 47.31
CA HIS A 12 12.08 8.37 48.09
C HIS A 12 12.62 7.25 48.98
N ARG A 13 13.94 7.04 48.94
CA ARG A 13 14.61 5.90 49.59
C ARG A 13 14.51 5.89 51.12
N ASP A 14 14.65 7.06 51.76
CA ASP A 14 14.70 7.16 53.22
C ASP A 14 13.31 7.37 53.87
N THR A 15 12.46 8.21 53.28
CA THR A 15 11.11 8.52 53.81
C THR A 15 10.04 7.57 53.29
N GLY A 16 10.25 6.94 52.13
CA GLY A 16 9.26 6.10 51.45
C GLY A 16 8.12 6.86 50.79
N GLU A 17 8.15 8.20 50.80
CA GLU A 17 7.17 9.06 50.13
C GLU A 17 7.26 8.92 48.60
N ILE A 18 6.14 9.11 47.93
CA ILE A 18 6.03 8.98 46.47
C ILE A 18 5.88 10.38 45.87
N TYR A 19 6.70 10.67 44.87
CA TYR A 19 6.67 11.90 44.11
C TYR A 19 6.42 11.58 42.64
N GLU A 20 5.65 12.45 42.00
CA GLU A 20 5.32 12.36 40.59
C GLU A 20 5.98 13.52 39.85
N ILE A 21 6.76 13.20 38.83
CA ILE A 21 7.41 14.18 37.96
C ILE A 21 6.60 14.24 36.65
N PRO A 22 5.92 15.35 36.34
CA PRO A 22 5.18 15.46 35.10
C PRO A 22 6.14 15.66 33.91
N SER A 23 5.79 15.09 32.75
CA SER A 23 6.62 15.16 31.54
C SER A 23 6.92 16.58 31.06
N ASN A 24 6.02 17.53 31.32
CA ASN A 24 6.19 18.94 30.95
C ASN A 24 7.32 19.65 31.72
N ASP A 25 7.82 19.05 32.80
CA ASP A 25 8.92 19.61 33.60
C ASP A 25 10.30 19.17 33.07
N LEU A 26 10.34 18.26 32.09
CA LEU A 26 11.57 17.79 31.44
C LEU A 26 11.82 18.51 30.12
N TYR A 27 13.02 19.06 30.00
CA TYR A 27 13.53 19.66 28.77
C TYR A 27 14.74 18.86 28.30
N PHE A 28 14.59 18.15 27.18
CA PHE A 28 15.67 17.36 26.57
C PHE A 28 16.54 18.23 25.67
N GLU A 29 17.85 18.18 25.93
CA GLU A 29 18.89 18.86 25.16
C GLU A 29 19.77 17.82 24.44
N ASP A 30 20.35 18.20 23.30
CA ASP A 30 21.31 17.37 22.57
C ASP A 30 22.69 17.45 23.20
N VAL A 31 23.10 16.41 23.92
CA VAL A 31 24.38 16.42 24.67
C VAL A 31 25.54 15.81 23.90
N SER A 32 25.27 14.92 22.94
CA SER A 32 26.28 14.44 21.99
C SER A 32 25.67 14.06 20.65
N ARG A 33 26.42 14.31 19.57
CA ARG A 33 26.05 13.94 18.20
C ARG A 33 27.25 13.27 17.51
N HIS A 34 27.04 12.08 16.98
CA HIS A 34 28.08 11.31 16.30
C HIS A 34 27.58 10.77 14.96
N GLU A 35 28.32 11.06 13.89
CA GLU A 35 27.98 10.58 12.56
C GLU A 35 28.20 9.07 12.43
N ARG A 36 27.19 8.36 11.92
CA ARG A 36 27.23 6.92 11.68
C ARG A 36 26.59 6.59 10.33
N ASP A 37 26.68 5.32 9.94
CA ASP A 37 26.26 4.89 8.60
C ASP A 37 24.76 5.10 8.32
N MET A 38 23.90 5.21 9.35
CA MET A 38 22.45 5.47 9.23
C MET A 38 22.03 6.84 9.80
N GLY A 39 22.89 7.85 9.61
CA GLY A 39 22.68 9.22 10.11
C GLY A 39 23.31 9.47 11.49
N PRO A 40 23.10 10.67 12.06
CA PRO A 40 23.70 11.05 13.33
C PRO A 40 23.05 10.29 14.49
N GLU A 41 23.87 9.59 15.29
CA GLU A 41 23.46 9.13 16.61
C GLU A 41 23.45 10.33 17.57
N VAL A 42 22.28 10.65 18.11
CA VAL A 42 22.08 11.79 19.02
C VAL A 42 21.74 11.27 20.42
N LEU A 43 22.52 11.68 21.42
CA LEU A 43 22.18 11.46 22.82
C LEU A 43 21.43 12.68 23.35
N TRP A 44 20.20 12.46 23.77
CA TRP A 44 19.36 13.45 24.40
C TRP A 44 19.42 13.30 25.92
N SER A 45 19.55 14.42 26.64
CA SER A 45 19.55 14.42 28.10
C SER A 45 18.62 15.49 28.67
N ALA A 46 17.88 15.14 29.71
CA ALA A 46 17.10 16.09 30.50
C ALA A 46 17.49 15.97 31.98
N ARG A 47 17.66 17.11 32.66
CA ARG A 47 18.00 17.18 34.09
C ARG A 47 17.02 18.08 34.83
N ILE A 48 16.64 17.66 36.03
CA ILE A 48 15.77 18.43 36.91
C ILE A 48 16.25 18.35 38.36
N ASP A 49 16.31 19.50 39.03
CA ASP A 49 16.60 19.60 40.46
C ASP A 49 15.29 19.57 41.25
N HIS A 50 15.00 18.44 41.90
CA HIS A 50 13.81 18.28 42.72
C HIS A 50 14.10 18.54 44.20
N ALA A 51 13.28 19.36 44.87
CA ALA A 51 13.53 19.83 46.23
C ALA A 51 13.76 18.71 47.27
N GLU A 52 13.06 17.58 47.12
CA GLU A 52 13.12 16.43 48.04
C GLU A 52 13.91 15.23 47.48
N LEU A 53 14.13 15.15 46.16
CA LEU A 53 14.78 14.00 45.52
C LEU A 53 16.21 14.31 45.01
N GLY A 54 16.60 15.59 45.03
CA GLY A 54 17.86 16.05 44.45
C GLY A 54 17.82 16.08 42.93
N GLU A 55 19.01 16.00 42.31
CA GLU A 55 19.20 16.03 40.86
C GLU A 55 18.76 14.70 40.24
N LEU A 56 17.87 14.76 39.25
CA LEU A 56 17.37 13.62 38.49
C LEU A 56 17.74 13.82 37.02
N GLU A 57 18.15 12.74 36.34
CA GLU A 57 18.59 12.77 34.94
C GLU A 57 17.96 11.64 34.12
N TRP A 58 17.51 11.97 32.91
CA TRP A 58 17.10 10.99 31.91
C TRP A 58 17.94 11.13 30.65
N GLN A 59 18.30 10.00 30.04
CA GLN A 59 19.05 9.93 28.80
C GLN A 59 18.38 9.01 27.79
N VAL A 60 18.27 9.47 26.56
CA VAL A 60 17.66 8.74 25.44
C VAL A 60 18.54 8.86 24.21
N THR A 61 18.90 7.73 23.60
CA THR A 61 19.66 7.72 22.35
C THR A 61 18.72 7.61 21.16
N GLU A 62 18.88 8.50 20.18
CA GLU A 62 18.21 8.45 18.88
C GLU A 62 19.21 7.92 17.84
N TYR A 63 18.96 6.72 17.32
CA TYR A 63 19.70 6.13 16.20
C TYR A 63 18.99 4.87 15.65
N PRO A 64 18.64 4.81 14.35
CA PRO A 64 18.78 5.88 13.35
C PRO A 64 17.87 7.09 13.64
N GLU A 65 18.01 8.17 12.86
CA GLU A 65 17.19 9.39 13.01
C GLU A 65 15.69 9.03 13.05
N GLY A 66 14.94 9.60 13.99
CA GLY A 66 13.53 9.28 14.20
C GLY A 66 13.24 7.99 15.00
N ALA A 67 14.26 7.23 15.42
CA ALA A 67 14.09 6.00 16.20
C ALA A 67 14.90 5.99 17.51
N ILE A 68 14.27 5.55 18.60
CA ILE A 68 14.95 5.37 19.89
C ILE A 68 15.78 4.08 19.86
N SER A 69 17.06 4.20 20.15
CA SER A 69 18.02 3.11 20.22
C SER A 69 18.27 2.69 21.67
N GLY A 70 18.09 1.41 21.97
CA GLY A 70 18.30 0.88 23.31
C GLY A 70 17.15 1.17 24.28
N THR A 71 17.44 1.03 25.57
CA THR A 71 16.48 1.35 26.65
C THR A 71 16.89 2.70 27.25
N PRO A 72 15.96 3.68 27.35
CA PRO A 72 16.20 4.93 28.06
C PRO A 72 16.81 4.70 29.45
N GLU A 73 17.79 5.52 29.80
CA GLU A 73 18.47 5.45 31.10
C GLU A 73 17.94 6.56 32.01
N ALA A 74 17.71 6.23 33.28
CA ALA A 74 17.27 7.17 34.30
C ALA A 74 18.17 7.08 35.54
N ASP A 75 18.75 8.20 35.96
CA ASP A 75 19.39 8.35 37.27
C ASP A 75 18.47 9.15 38.18
N VAL A 76 17.85 8.43 39.13
CA VAL A 76 16.96 9.01 40.14
C VAL A 76 17.66 9.22 41.48
N ASN A 77 18.97 9.49 41.49
CA ASN A 77 19.76 9.82 42.68
C ASN A 77 19.73 8.73 43.78
N GLY A 78 19.64 7.46 43.35
CA GLY A 78 19.53 6.30 44.23
C GLY A 78 18.17 6.11 44.92
N HIS A 79 17.12 6.76 44.40
CA HIS A 79 15.72 6.48 44.73
C HIS A 79 15.15 5.31 43.92
N GLU A 80 13.93 4.86 44.24
CA GLU A 80 13.26 3.76 43.52
C GLU A 80 12.32 4.34 42.46
N LEU A 81 12.64 4.13 41.18
CA LEU A 81 11.77 4.48 40.05
C LEU A 81 10.72 3.38 39.87
N GLN A 82 9.44 3.72 40.08
CA GLN A 82 8.32 2.77 40.00
C GLN A 82 7.64 2.76 38.63
N ILE A 83 7.51 3.95 38.04
CA ILE A 83 6.96 4.17 36.71
C ILE A 83 7.88 5.18 36.04
N ASP A 84 8.31 4.90 34.83
CA ASP A 84 9.13 5.80 34.02
C ASP A 84 8.30 6.43 32.91
N PHE A 85 8.87 7.43 32.24
CA PHE A 85 8.29 8.03 31.04
C PHE A 85 8.32 7.07 29.87
N ASP A 86 7.31 7.17 29.01
CA ASP A 86 7.41 6.72 27.63
C ASP A 86 8.04 7.85 26.79
N PHE A 87 8.76 7.52 25.73
CA PHE A 87 9.45 8.53 24.91
C PHE A 87 9.04 8.39 23.44
N GLU A 88 8.70 9.53 22.82
CA GLU A 88 8.45 9.65 21.38
C GLU A 88 9.40 10.68 20.77
N ILE A 89 9.75 10.53 19.49
CA ILE A 89 10.53 11.53 18.75
C ILE A 89 9.54 12.36 17.92
N ASP A 90 9.40 13.63 18.29
CA ASP A 90 8.65 14.62 17.51
C ASP A 90 9.55 15.13 16.38
N TYR A 91 9.44 14.53 15.20
CA TYR A 91 10.12 15.02 14.01
C TYR A 91 9.35 16.25 13.51
N SER A 92 9.84 17.44 13.86
CA SER A 92 9.41 18.65 13.18
C SER A 92 9.93 18.56 11.75
N ALA A 93 9.02 18.25 10.81
CA ALA A 93 9.33 18.32 9.39
C ALA A 93 9.98 19.69 9.11
N PRO A 94 11.18 19.75 8.51
CA PRO A 94 11.75 21.03 8.14
C PRO A 94 10.81 21.74 7.16
N ASP A 95 10.70 23.06 7.28
CA ASP A 95 9.97 23.90 6.32
C ASP A 95 10.60 23.69 4.93
N VAL A 96 9.94 22.88 4.09
CA VAL A 96 10.42 22.55 2.73
C VAL A 96 10.24 23.78 1.84
N ASP A 97 11.36 24.29 1.32
CA ASP A 97 11.38 25.31 0.26
C ASP A 97 10.75 24.69 -1.01
N PRO A 98 9.79 25.34 -1.70
CA PRO A 98 9.05 24.74 -2.81
C PRO A 98 9.89 24.36 -4.05
N ASP A 99 11.19 24.66 -4.05
CA ASP A 99 12.12 24.39 -5.14
C ASP A 99 12.99 23.12 -4.92
N ASP A 100 12.98 22.49 -3.75
CA ASP A 100 13.71 21.23 -3.48
C ASP A 100 12.79 20.01 -3.66
N ALA A 101 12.40 19.77 -4.91
CA ALA A 101 11.72 18.54 -5.29
C ALA A 101 12.69 17.34 -5.20
N ALA A 102 12.38 16.42 -4.28
CA ALA A 102 12.77 15.01 -4.23
C ALA A 102 14.28 14.68 -4.21
N ASP A 103 14.79 14.40 -3.02
CA ASP A 103 15.78 13.34 -2.88
C ASP A 103 15.01 12.02 -2.68
N GLU A 104 15.20 11.09 -3.62
CA GLU A 104 14.46 9.83 -3.81
C GLU A 104 14.85 8.68 -2.86
N ASP A 105 15.69 8.90 -1.84
CA ASP A 105 16.45 7.80 -1.22
C ASP A 105 16.01 7.30 0.17
N ASP A 106 14.85 7.69 0.71
CA ASP A 106 14.28 7.11 1.95
C ASP A 106 13.02 6.25 1.69
N VAL A 107 13.07 5.41 0.65
CA VAL A 107 12.13 4.30 0.49
C VAL A 107 12.72 3.09 1.21
N ASP A 108 12.18 2.75 2.39
CA ASP A 108 12.45 1.45 3.02
C ASP A 108 12.15 0.35 1.97
N PRO A 109 13.16 -0.42 1.50
CA PRO A 109 13.03 -1.14 0.25
C PRO A 109 11.89 -2.16 0.30
N LEU A 110 11.16 -2.28 -0.81
CA LEU A 110 10.14 -3.31 -0.98
C LEU A 110 10.72 -4.70 -0.61
N PRO A 111 9.89 -5.64 -0.11
CA PRO A 111 10.39 -6.97 0.24
C PRO A 111 11.20 -7.56 -0.92
N THR A 112 12.44 -7.93 -0.66
CA THR A 112 13.43 -8.39 -1.65
C THR A 112 12.93 -9.56 -2.51
N SER A 113 11.92 -10.30 -2.02
CA SER A 113 11.30 -11.43 -2.71
C SER A 113 10.38 -11.05 -3.87
N ILE A 114 9.83 -9.83 -3.89
CA ILE A 114 9.00 -9.34 -5.00
C ILE A 114 9.93 -8.77 -6.08
N THR A 115 10.93 -8.01 -5.67
CA THR A 115 11.74 -7.13 -6.53
C THR A 115 12.77 -7.87 -7.38
N ASN A 116 13.51 -8.83 -6.78
CA ASN A 116 14.46 -9.65 -7.53
C ASN A 116 13.74 -10.59 -8.51
N GLY A 117 12.58 -11.13 -8.11
CA GLY A 117 11.80 -12.02 -8.96
C GLY A 117 11.26 -11.34 -10.22
N ASP A 118 10.92 -10.05 -10.14
CA ASP A 118 10.39 -9.30 -11.28
C ASP A 118 11.48 -8.89 -12.27
N ALA A 119 12.66 -8.45 -11.78
CA ALA A 119 13.81 -8.14 -12.64
C ALA A 119 14.34 -9.40 -13.35
N ASP A 120 14.41 -10.53 -12.63
CA ASP A 120 14.77 -11.82 -13.21
C ASP A 120 13.75 -12.27 -14.26
N GLU A 121 12.44 -12.13 -13.98
CA GLU A 121 11.39 -12.44 -14.96
C GLU A 121 11.52 -11.59 -16.22
N MET A 122 11.77 -10.28 -16.09
CA MET A 122 11.99 -9.38 -17.24
C MET A 122 13.17 -9.84 -18.09
N ARG A 123 14.30 -10.16 -17.45
CA ARG A 123 15.51 -10.66 -18.13
C ARG A 123 15.26 -12.00 -18.81
N GLU A 124 14.69 -12.97 -18.09
CA GLU A 124 14.39 -14.29 -18.62
C GLU A 124 13.43 -14.19 -19.81
N TRP A 125 12.36 -13.41 -19.68
CA TRP A 125 11.45 -13.15 -20.77
C TRP A 125 12.16 -12.55 -21.99
N PHE A 126 13.03 -11.57 -21.79
CA PHE A 126 13.76 -10.96 -22.91
C PHE A 126 14.62 -11.99 -23.64
N LEU A 127 15.41 -12.79 -22.92
CA LEU A 127 16.30 -13.80 -23.50
C LEU A 127 15.54 -14.98 -24.14
N GLU A 128 14.32 -15.26 -23.69
CA GLU A 128 13.43 -16.23 -24.31
C GLU A 128 12.78 -15.73 -25.62
N ASN A 129 12.64 -14.42 -25.79
CA ASN A 129 11.93 -13.81 -26.93
C ASN A 129 12.85 -13.14 -27.94
N TYR A 130 14.07 -12.78 -27.54
CA TYR A 130 15.07 -12.14 -28.38
C TYR A 130 16.36 -12.95 -28.37
N GLU A 131 17.17 -12.77 -29.42
CA GLU A 131 18.50 -13.35 -29.49
C GLU A 131 19.49 -12.44 -30.21
N ASP A 132 20.77 -12.67 -29.94
CA ASP A 132 21.85 -12.01 -30.68
C ASP A 132 21.68 -12.31 -32.18
N PRO A 133 21.64 -11.27 -33.05
CA PRO A 133 21.45 -11.42 -34.48
C PRO A 133 22.49 -12.31 -35.15
N ALA A 134 23.69 -12.46 -34.57
CA ALA A 134 24.72 -13.39 -35.05
C ALA A 134 24.28 -14.85 -35.03
N ASN A 135 23.27 -15.22 -34.23
CA ASN A 135 22.79 -16.59 -34.11
C ASN A 135 21.86 -17.00 -35.26
N SER A 136 21.05 -16.07 -35.79
CA SER A 136 19.96 -16.41 -36.72
C SER A 136 19.89 -15.52 -37.96
N LEU A 137 20.50 -14.34 -37.97
CA LEU A 137 20.42 -13.42 -39.11
C LEU A 137 21.60 -13.58 -40.08
N PRO A 138 21.35 -13.54 -41.41
CA PRO A 138 22.41 -13.47 -42.40
C PRO A 138 23.22 -12.18 -42.28
N TYR A 139 24.55 -12.26 -42.39
CA TYR A 139 25.44 -11.09 -42.42
C TYR A 139 25.91 -10.77 -43.85
N SER A 140 25.74 -9.51 -44.29
CA SER A 140 26.23 -9.02 -45.59
C SER A 140 27.53 -8.23 -45.39
N SER A 141 28.66 -8.78 -45.85
CA SER A 141 29.95 -8.07 -45.79
C SER A 141 30.04 -6.88 -46.76
N GLY A 142 29.17 -6.81 -47.77
CA GLY A 142 29.11 -5.69 -48.71
C GLY A 142 28.44 -4.46 -48.09
N ASP A 143 27.39 -4.67 -47.29
CA ASP A 143 26.65 -3.62 -46.60
C ASP A 143 27.15 -3.40 -45.16
N GLY A 144 27.97 -4.32 -44.64
CA GLY A 144 28.60 -4.24 -43.33
C GLY A 144 27.65 -4.54 -42.16
N GLY A 145 26.58 -5.31 -42.36
CA GLY A 145 25.56 -5.53 -41.33
C GLY A 145 24.68 -6.76 -41.51
N PHE A 146 23.88 -7.05 -40.47
CA PHE A 146 22.88 -8.11 -40.46
C PHE A 146 21.66 -7.77 -41.32
N GLN A 147 21.01 -8.80 -41.84
CA GLN A 147 19.77 -8.71 -42.59
C GLN A 147 18.60 -9.07 -41.66
N TRP A 148 17.83 -8.06 -41.24
CA TRP A 148 16.74 -8.14 -40.26
C TRP A 148 15.45 -8.76 -40.82
N VAL A 149 15.54 -10.02 -41.26
CA VAL A 149 14.42 -10.74 -41.91
C VAL A 149 13.26 -11.06 -40.96
N ASN A 150 13.51 -11.06 -39.65
CA ASN A 150 12.51 -11.32 -38.61
C ASN A 150 11.95 -10.03 -37.97
N GLY A 151 12.31 -8.84 -38.50
CA GLY A 151 12.07 -7.56 -37.84
C GLY A 151 13.25 -7.11 -36.97
N GLY A 152 13.22 -5.85 -36.53
CA GLY A 152 14.30 -5.19 -35.78
C GLY A 152 15.17 -4.25 -36.63
N PRO A 153 16.31 -3.78 -36.09
CA PRO A 153 16.84 -4.08 -34.75
C PRO A 153 15.94 -3.58 -33.63
N TYR A 154 15.95 -4.27 -32.48
CA TYR A 154 15.31 -3.83 -31.24
C TYR A 154 16.36 -3.67 -30.14
N SER A 155 16.21 -2.64 -29.32
CA SER A 155 16.92 -2.54 -28.05
C SER A 155 16.22 -3.34 -26.93
N PRO A 156 16.93 -3.78 -25.88
CA PRO A 156 16.30 -4.36 -24.69
C PRO A 156 15.24 -3.45 -24.08
N LEU A 157 15.47 -2.13 -24.08
CA LEU A 157 14.55 -1.14 -23.54
C LEU A 157 13.21 -1.10 -24.30
N GLU A 158 13.25 -1.02 -25.63
CA GLU A 158 12.03 -1.02 -26.46
C GLU A 158 11.21 -2.30 -26.27
N ALA A 159 11.89 -3.45 -26.27
CA ALA A 159 11.25 -4.75 -26.12
C ALA A 159 10.60 -4.92 -24.74
N LEU A 160 11.33 -4.55 -23.67
CA LEU A 160 10.83 -4.65 -22.31
C LEU A 160 9.71 -3.65 -22.05
N GLN A 161 9.79 -2.42 -22.57
CA GLN A 161 8.69 -1.45 -22.43
C GLN A 161 7.40 -1.96 -23.07
N GLU A 162 7.47 -2.57 -24.25
CA GLU A 162 6.28 -3.10 -24.91
C GLU A 162 5.52 -4.13 -24.06
N GLU A 163 6.24 -4.98 -23.33
CA GLU A 163 5.65 -6.04 -22.51
C GLU A 163 5.36 -5.63 -21.06
N PHE A 164 6.25 -4.85 -20.44
CA PHE A 164 6.26 -4.60 -19.00
C PHE A 164 5.78 -3.21 -18.58
N ASP A 165 5.73 -2.23 -19.49
CA ASP A 165 5.30 -0.86 -19.13
C ASP A 165 3.93 -0.90 -18.46
N ARG A 166 3.03 -1.79 -18.86
CA ARG A 166 1.69 -1.88 -18.26
C ARG A 166 1.67 -2.04 -16.74
N ILE A 167 2.71 -2.56 -16.10
CA ILE A 167 2.72 -2.75 -14.64
C ILE A 167 3.88 -1.99 -14.01
N TYR A 168 5.01 -1.87 -14.69
CA TYR A 168 6.23 -1.33 -14.10
C TYR A 168 6.51 0.10 -14.56
N SER A 169 7.20 0.86 -13.71
CA SER A 169 7.68 2.20 -14.06
C SER A 169 8.72 2.13 -15.18
N PHE A 170 8.92 3.26 -15.87
CA PHE A 170 9.92 3.36 -16.92
C PHE A 170 11.33 3.11 -16.36
N GLU A 171 11.63 3.69 -15.21
CA GLU A 171 12.93 3.64 -14.53
C GLU A 171 13.30 2.19 -14.16
N SER A 172 12.31 1.43 -13.68
CA SER A 172 12.50 0.01 -13.38
C SER A 172 12.82 -0.83 -14.61
N ILE A 173 12.14 -0.54 -15.72
CA ILE A 173 12.36 -1.24 -16.99
C ILE A 173 13.70 -0.86 -17.59
N GLU A 174 14.07 0.42 -17.52
CA GLU A 174 15.36 0.93 -17.98
C GLU A 174 16.52 0.28 -17.24
N ALA A 175 16.45 0.22 -15.91
CA ALA A 175 17.49 -0.44 -15.09
C ALA A 175 17.72 -1.90 -15.50
N VAL A 176 16.64 -2.66 -15.77
CA VAL A 176 16.78 -4.04 -16.24
C VAL A 176 17.36 -4.10 -17.66
N ALA A 177 16.89 -3.24 -18.57
CA ALA A 177 17.39 -3.17 -19.95
C ALA A 177 18.89 -2.85 -20.02
N GLU A 178 19.35 -1.90 -19.19
CA GLU A 178 20.77 -1.57 -19.04
C GLU A 178 21.55 -2.77 -18.53
N SER A 179 21.05 -3.46 -17.50
CA SER A 179 21.71 -4.64 -16.94
C SER A 179 21.80 -5.84 -17.90
N ILE A 180 20.95 -5.92 -18.93
CA ILE A 180 21.06 -6.90 -20.03
C ILE A 180 22.18 -6.45 -20.97
N THR A 181 22.14 -5.18 -21.36
CA THR A 181 23.13 -4.57 -22.28
C THR A 181 24.54 -4.66 -21.73
N ASP A 182 24.74 -4.38 -20.44
CA ASP A 182 26.04 -4.41 -19.77
C ASP A 182 26.63 -5.83 -19.67
N GLN A 183 25.77 -6.85 -19.56
CA GLN A 183 26.21 -8.24 -19.45
C GLN A 183 26.55 -8.87 -20.80
N ASP A 184 25.70 -8.67 -21.81
CA ASP A 184 25.89 -9.27 -23.14
C ASP A 184 26.77 -8.41 -24.07
N GLY A 185 26.76 -7.09 -23.90
CA GLY A 185 27.44 -6.14 -24.80
C GLY A 185 26.75 -5.94 -26.15
N THR A 186 25.54 -6.48 -26.32
CA THR A 186 24.75 -6.42 -27.55
C THR A 186 23.63 -5.37 -27.42
N PHE A 187 23.59 -4.45 -28.39
CA PHE A 187 22.60 -3.35 -28.43
C PHE A 187 21.44 -3.61 -29.39
N ASP A 188 21.71 -4.35 -30.48
CA ASP A 188 20.75 -4.64 -31.53
C ASP A 188 20.34 -6.12 -31.47
N TRP A 189 19.09 -6.39 -31.10
CA TRP A 189 18.57 -7.75 -30.91
C TRP A 189 17.54 -8.13 -31.98
N SER A 190 17.51 -9.41 -32.34
CA SER A 190 16.52 -9.96 -33.28
C SER A 190 15.43 -10.71 -32.51
N PRO A 191 14.15 -10.50 -32.83
CA PRO A 191 13.08 -11.28 -32.23
C PRO A 191 13.13 -12.73 -32.71
N ARG A 192 12.84 -13.66 -31.81
CA ARG A 192 12.60 -15.07 -32.13
C ARG A 192 11.22 -15.22 -32.75
N ASP A 193 11.07 -16.12 -33.72
CA ASP A 193 9.78 -16.39 -34.38
C ASP A 193 8.82 -17.06 -33.40
N ARG A 194 7.92 -16.28 -32.80
CA ARG A 194 6.87 -16.77 -31.92
C ARG A 194 5.60 -15.94 -32.06
N SER A 195 4.46 -16.62 -32.16
CA SER A 195 3.14 -16.01 -32.02
C SER A 195 2.58 -16.33 -30.65
N GLU A 196 2.59 -15.37 -29.73
CA GLU A 196 1.89 -15.51 -28.47
C GLU A 196 0.43 -15.09 -28.59
N SER A 197 -0.47 -15.84 -27.94
CA SER A 197 -1.88 -15.48 -27.87
C SER A 197 -2.16 -14.38 -26.85
N LEU A 198 -3.19 -13.56 -27.11
CA LEU A 198 -3.65 -12.55 -26.15
C LEU A 198 -3.99 -13.16 -24.78
N ASP A 199 -4.56 -14.36 -24.76
CA ASP A 199 -4.95 -15.07 -23.53
C ASP A 199 -3.73 -15.44 -22.66
N GLU A 200 -2.60 -15.80 -23.27
CA GLU A 200 -1.35 -16.08 -22.56
C GLU A 200 -0.76 -14.81 -21.94
N ARG A 201 -0.78 -13.70 -22.68
CA ARG A 201 -0.35 -12.38 -22.19
C ARG A 201 -1.16 -11.90 -21.00
N VAL A 202 -2.49 -11.97 -21.11
CA VAL A 202 -3.41 -11.60 -20.03
C VAL A 202 -3.21 -12.49 -18.80
N PHE A 203 -2.87 -13.76 -19.01
CA PHE A 203 -2.59 -14.65 -17.89
C PHE A 203 -1.31 -14.29 -17.14
N ARG A 204 -0.21 -13.99 -17.84
CA ARG A 204 1.01 -13.49 -17.19
C ARG A 204 0.78 -12.16 -16.48
N LEU A 205 -0.01 -11.27 -17.09
CA LEU A 205 -0.44 -10.04 -16.45
C LEU A 205 -1.15 -10.32 -15.11
N ALA A 206 -2.01 -11.33 -15.07
CA ALA A 206 -2.67 -11.75 -13.83
C ALA A 206 -1.69 -12.26 -12.77
N GLU A 207 -0.67 -13.03 -13.15
CA GLU A 207 0.36 -13.52 -12.22
C GLU A 207 1.15 -12.36 -11.61
N ARG A 208 1.58 -11.40 -12.43
CA ARG A 208 2.28 -10.19 -11.97
C ARG A 208 1.39 -9.37 -11.03
N LEU A 209 0.14 -9.11 -11.42
CA LEU A 209 -0.81 -8.34 -10.60
C LEU A 209 -1.13 -9.04 -9.28
N ASP A 210 -1.22 -10.37 -9.23
CA ASP A 210 -1.45 -11.09 -7.96
C ASP A 210 -0.25 -10.97 -6.99
N ARG A 211 0.99 -10.93 -7.50
CA ARG A 211 2.19 -10.67 -6.68
C ARG A 211 2.19 -9.26 -6.09
N HIS A 212 1.72 -8.27 -6.86
CA HIS A 212 1.74 -6.84 -6.50
C HIS A 212 0.47 -6.32 -5.83
N LEU A 213 -0.62 -7.08 -5.87
CA LEU A 213 -1.89 -6.73 -5.22
C LEU A 213 -2.32 -7.78 -4.18
N PRO A 214 -1.44 -8.15 -3.23
CA PRO A 214 -1.81 -9.11 -2.21
C PRO A 214 -3.00 -8.59 -1.40
N LEU A 215 -3.95 -9.48 -1.11
CA LEU A 215 -5.11 -9.22 -0.25
C LEU A 215 -5.09 -10.29 0.85
N ALA A 216 -5.37 -9.91 2.10
CA ALA A 216 -5.52 -10.79 3.25
C ALA A 216 -6.87 -11.53 3.26
N GLU A 217 -7.23 -12.12 2.13
CA GLU A 217 -8.43 -12.92 1.92
C GLU A 217 -8.12 -14.12 1.03
N ARG A 218 -8.99 -15.14 1.06
CA ARG A 218 -8.90 -16.28 0.15
C ARG A 218 -10.19 -16.41 -0.64
N LEU A 219 -10.07 -16.45 -1.97
CA LEU A 219 -11.20 -16.78 -2.83
C LEU A 219 -11.45 -18.29 -2.82
N VAL A 220 -12.72 -18.67 -2.74
CA VAL A 220 -13.14 -20.07 -2.67
C VAL A 220 -14.22 -20.31 -3.72
N PRO A 221 -13.96 -21.14 -4.74
CA PRO A 221 -14.99 -21.49 -5.71
C PRO A 221 -16.01 -22.43 -5.06
N SER A 222 -17.29 -22.19 -5.32
CA SER A 222 -18.40 -23.03 -4.92
C SER A 222 -18.32 -24.40 -5.57
N GLU A 223 -18.54 -25.46 -4.79
CA GLU A 223 -18.60 -26.82 -5.33
C GLU A 223 -19.81 -27.03 -6.24
N GLU A 224 -20.89 -26.25 -6.07
CA GLU A 224 -22.11 -26.38 -6.85
C GLU A 224 -22.07 -25.52 -8.11
N THR A 225 -21.76 -24.23 -7.96
CA THR A 225 -21.91 -23.25 -9.04
C THR A 225 -20.60 -22.92 -9.74
N GLY A 226 -19.46 -23.14 -9.10
CA GLY A 226 -18.16 -22.63 -9.56
C GLY A 226 -17.99 -21.11 -9.37
N ALA A 227 -19.00 -20.39 -8.88
CA ALA A 227 -18.88 -18.98 -8.52
C ALA A 227 -17.95 -18.81 -7.31
N PHE A 228 -17.33 -17.64 -7.21
CA PHE A 228 -16.34 -17.36 -6.17
C PHE A 228 -17.00 -16.70 -4.95
N GLY A 229 -16.78 -17.29 -3.77
CA GLY A 229 -16.93 -16.61 -2.49
C GLY A 229 -15.57 -16.16 -1.95
N MET A 230 -15.56 -15.51 -0.78
CA MET A 230 -14.35 -15.14 -0.08
C MET A 230 -14.38 -15.58 1.39
N VAL A 231 -13.20 -15.84 1.93
CA VAL A 231 -12.97 -16.02 3.36
C VAL A 231 -11.90 -15.02 3.78
N ALA A 232 -12.29 -14.01 4.57
CA ALA A 232 -11.37 -13.04 5.13
C ALA A 232 -10.45 -13.68 6.19
N THR A 233 -9.21 -13.17 6.29
CA THR A 233 -8.32 -13.54 7.39
C THR A 233 -8.85 -12.94 8.68
N LEU A 234 -9.13 -13.77 9.68
CA LEU A 234 -9.66 -13.28 10.96
C LEU A 234 -8.62 -12.47 11.72
N ALA A 235 -9.08 -11.44 12.44
CA ALA A 235 -8.25 -10.59 13.27
C ALA A 235 -7.47 -11.42 14.31
N ALA A 236 -6.15 -11.25 14.36
CA ALA A 236 -5.30 -11.91 15.35
C ALA A 236 -5.65 -11.49 16.81
N LYS A 237 -6.11 -10.25 17.00
CA LYS A 237 -6.49 -9.67 18.30
C LYS A 237 -7.92 -9.11 18.26
N PRO A 238 -8.97 -9.95 18.36
CA PRO A 238 -10.36 -9.52 18.16
C PRO A 238 -10.86 -8.54 19.22
N ASP A 239 -10.41 -8.64 20.47
CA ASP A 239 -10.80 -7.70 21.53
C ASP A 239 -10.20 -6.30 21.29
N LEU A 240 -8.94 -6.24 20.83
CA LEU A 240 -8.30 -4.99 20.43
C LEU A 240 -9.03 -4.37 19.25
N LEU A 241 -9.35 -5.18 18.22
CA LEU A 241 -10.11 -4.72 17.06
C LEU A 241 -11.47 -4.15 17.47
N LYS A 242 -12.19 -4.83 18.36
CA LYS A 242 -13.48 -4.35 18.87
C LYS A 242 -13.34 -3.02 19.61
N ALA A 243 -12.31 -2.85 20.44
CA ALA A 243 -12.04 -1.59 21.13
C ALA A 243 -11.75 -0.46 20.12
N THR A 244 -10.94 -0.73 19.10
CA THR A 244 -10.65 0.20 18.00
C THR A 244 -11.92 0.62 17.25
N LEU A 245 -12.76 -0.35 16.85
CA LEU A 245 -14.00 -0.06 16.13
C LEU A 245 -15.00 0.75 16.96
N ASN A 246 -15.05 0.54 18.28
CA ASN A 246 -15.87 1.36 19.16
C ASN A 246 -15.35 2.80 19.22
N ARG A 247 -14.04 3.01 19.33
CA ARG A 247 -13.45 4.37 19.29
C ARG A 247 -13.77 5.08 17.98
N ILE A 248 -13.65 4.39 16.84
CA ILE A 248 -14.02 4.97 15.53
C ILE A 248 -15.49 5.37 15.52
N ARG A 249 -16.37 4.54 16.10
CA ARG A 249 -17.81 4.85 16.18
C ARG A 249 -18.06 6.10 17.01
N ASP A 250 -17.45 6.19 18.20
CA ASP A 250 -17.62 7.32 19.11
C ASP A 250 -17.12 8.62 18.47
N ALA A 251 -15.90 8.61 17.90
CA ALA A 251 -15.33 9.76 17.20
C ALA A 251 -16.17 10.21 15.99
N LEU A 252 -16.73 9.25 15.24
CA LEU A 252 -17.64 9.54 14.13
C LEU A 252 -18.96 10.16 14.62
N GLU A 253 -19.52 9.67 15.73
CA GLU A 253 -20.72 10.24 16.33
C GLU A 253 -20.47 11.68 16.82
N ASP A 254 -19.29 11.96 17.38
CA ASP A 254 -18.90 13.31 17.80
C ASP A 254 -18.75 14.26 16.60
N CYS A 255 -18.18 13.79 15.48
CA CYS A 255 -18.18 14.56 14.23
C CYS A 255 -19.60 14.90 13.74
N LEU A 256 -20.57 13.99 13.92
CA LEU A 256 -21.95 14.17 13.46
C LEU A 256 -22.85 14.91 14.47
N SER A 257 -22.38 15.12 15.70
CA SER A 257 -23.15 15.74 16.77
C SER A 257 -23.54 17.20 16.50
N SER A 258 -22.76 17.90 15.68
CA SER A 258 -23.00 19.30 15.30
C SER A 258 -22.58 19.56 13.87
N GLN A 259 -23.43 20.28 13.12
CA GLN A 259 -23.12 20.71 11.75
C GLN A 259 -21.86 21.58 11.66
N SER A 260 -21.47 22.26 12.74
CA SER A 260 -20.23 23.05 12.80
C SER A 260 -18.96 22.22 12.66
N ASN A 261 -19.05 20.91 12.89
CA ASN A 261 -17.91 19.99 12.79
C ASN A 261 -17.61 19.62 11.33
N GLY A 262 -18.49 19.96 10.38
CA GLY A 262 -18.24 19.87 8.94
C GLY A 262 -18.74 18.59 8.27
N LEU A 263 -18.75 17.45 8.98
CA LEU A 263 -19.24 16.18 8.42
C LEU A 263 -20.77 16.05 8.55
N SER A 264 -21.38 15.44 7.52
CA SER A 264 -22.80 15.14 7.43
C SER A 264 -23.06 13.65 7.18
N GLU A 265 -24.24 13.15 7.53
CA GLU A 265 -24.62 11.76 7.24
C GLU A 265 -24.59 11.39 5.75
N ASN A 266 -24.70 12.41 4.89
CA ASN A 266 -24.69 12.27 3.43
C ASN A 266 -23.28 12.37 2.84
N ASP A 267 -22.23 12.43 3.66
CA ASP A 267 -20.88 12.44 3.14
C ASP A 267 -20.44 11.02 2.79
N HIS A 268 -19.61 10.90 1.76
CA HIS A 268 -19.11 9.61 1.29
C HIS A 268 -18.31 8.89 2.38
N GLU A 269 -17.46 9.63 3.09
CA GLU A 269 -16.62 9.16 4.19
C GLU A 269 -17.46 8.57 5.32
N VAL A 270 -18.53 9.27 5.70
CA VAL A 270 -19.44 8.83 6.77
C VAL A 270 -20.17 7.56 6.36
N ARG A 271 -20.67 7.47 5.12
CA ARG A 271 -21.28 6.24 4.62
C ARG A 271 -20.29 5.08 4.57
N LYS A 272 -19.05 5.33 4.15
CA LYS A 272 -17.98 4.31 4.07
C LYS A 272 -17.64 3.78 5.47
N LEU A 273 -17.41 4.65 6.46
CA LEU A 273 -17.17 4.24 7.84
C LEU A 273 -18.36 3.50 8.46
N ARG A 274 -19.60 3.97 8.27
CA ARG A 274 -20.79 3.27 8.78
C ARG A 274 -20.93 1.87 8.21
N ARG A 275 -20.70 1.71 6.90
CA ARG A 275 -20.71 0.40 6.23
C ARG A 275 -19.60 -0.50 6.78
N MET A 276 -18.37 0.02 6.90
CA MET A 276 -17.25 -0.72 7.51
C MET A 276 -17.59 -1.20 8.93
N LEU A 277 -18.10 -0.31 9.78
CA LEU A 277 -18.47 -0.61 11.18
C LEU A 277 -19.62 -1.62 11.33
N THR A 278 -20.43 -1.82 10.30
CA THR A 278 -21.65 -2.65 10.36
C THR A 278 -21.52 -3.96 9.59
N GLN A 279 -20.93 -3.92 8.40
CA GLN A 279 -20.82 -5.07 7.49
C GLN A 279 -19.44 -5.72 7.54
N TYR A 280 -18.37 -4.93 7.74
CA TYR A 280 -16.99 -5.40 7.61
C TYR A 280 -16.20 -5.36 8.94
N ALA A 281 -16.90 -5.31 10.07
CA ALA A 281 -16.28 -5.20 11.40
C ALA A 281 -15.38 -6.38 11.80
N ASN A 282 -15.45 -7.51 11.09
CA ASN A 282 -14.62 -8.69 11.33
C ASN A 282 -13.56 -8.93 10.25
N ASP A 283 -13.42 -8.00 9.30
CA ASP A 283 -12.47 -8.08 8.19
C ASP A 283 -11.37 -7.02 8.40
N PRO A 284 -10.20 -7.42 8.95
CA PRO A 284 -9.11 -6.49 9.24
C PRO A 284 -8.62 -5.74 8.01
N GLN A 285 -8.65 -6.39 6.84
CA GLN A 285 -8.22 -5.76 5.60
C GLN A 285 -9.19 -4.66 5.17
N ARG A 286 -10.50 -4.94 5.20
CA ARG A 286 -11.51 -3.92 4.89
C ARG A 286 -11.42 -2.75 5.86
N ILE A 287 -11.18 -3.00 7.14
CA ILE A 287 -11.05 -1.94 8.13
C ILE A 287 -9.82 -1.09 7.83
N GLU A 288 -8.67 -1.69 7.59
CA GLU A 288 -7.44 -0.94 7.26
C GLU A 288 -7.59 -0.10 5.98
N MET A 289 -8.14 -0.67 4.92
CA MET A 289 -8.34 0.06 3.66
C MET A 289 -9.38 1.17 3.80
N ASP A 290 -10.53 0.89 4.45
CA ASP A 290 -11.60 1.87 4.58
C ASP A 290 -11.19 3.04 5.48
N THR A 291 -10.47 2.77 6.58
CA THR A 291 -9.92 3.82 7.47
C THR A 291 -8.88 4.68 6.75
N ASN A 292 -7.90 4.07 6.05
CA ASN A 292 -6.88 4.79 5.29
C ASN A 292 -7.46 5.65 4.17
N SER A 293 -8.35 5.08 3.35
CA SER A 293 -9.05 5.83 2.29
C SER A 293 -9.82 7.02 2.85
N VAL A 294 -10.58 6.82 3.94
CA VAL A 294 -11.39 7.88 4.55
C VAL A 294 -10.49 8.97 5.16
N ARG A 295 -9.44 8.58 5.87
CA ARG A 295 -8.47 9.52 6.46
C ARG A 295 -7.84 10.40 5.38
N LYS A 296 -7.38 9.81 4.27
CA LYS A 296 -6.82 10.56 3.13
C LYS A 296 -7.85 11.51 2.50
N GLY A 297 -9.09 11.07 2.31
CA GLY A 297 -10.17 11.91 1.79
C GLY A 297 -10.51 13.09 2.69
N ILE A 298 -10.58 12.89 4.00
CA ILE A 298 -10.81 13.97 4.98
C ILE A 298 -9.64 14.96 4.97
N LEU A 299 -8.39 14.48 4.98
CA LEU A 299 -7.20 15.34 4.92
C LEU A 299 -7.17 16.19 3.64
N ALA A 300 -7.53 15.61 2.50
CA ALA A 300 -7.64 16.33 1.24
C ALA A 300 -8.70 17.45 1.32
N LYS A 301 -9.89 17.14 1.85
CA LYS A 301 -10.96 18.13 2.05
C LYS A 301 -10.59 19.26 3.02
N ILE A 302 -9.77 18.97 4.04
CA ILE A 302 -9.23 20.02 4.91
C ILE A 302 -8.28 20.92 4.12
N ARG A 303 -7.40 20.32 3.30
CA ARG A 303 -6.43 21.06 2.48
C ARG A 303 -7.11 21.97 1.44
N THR A 304 -8.21 21.52 0.83
CA THR A 304 -9.00 22.32 -0.11
C THR A 304 -9.91 23.34 0.56
N GLY A 305 -10.09 23.25 1.89
CA GLY A 305 -10.97 24.12 2.67
C GLY A 305 -12.45 23.70 2.66
N ASP A 306 -12.77 22.53 2.12
CA ASP A 306 -14.13 21.97 2.09
C ASP A 306 -14.58 21.43 3.45
N LEU A 307 -13.63 21.04 4.31
CA LEU A 307 -13.89 20.64 5.69
C LEU A 307 -13.09 21.49 6.69
N PRO A 308 -13.69 21.86 7.84
CA PRO A 308 -12.98 22.56 8.90
C PRO A 308 -12.01 21.62 9.63
N GLY A 309 -10.86 22.13 10.09
CA GLY A 309 -9.99 21.41 11.02
C GLY A 309 -10.50 21.43 12.47
N SER A 310 -11.75 21.01 12.70
CA SER A 310 -12.38 20.99 14.04
C SER A 310 -11.73 19.93 14.94
N ASP A 311 -11.84 20.10 16.26
CA ASP A 311 -11.28 19.13 17.22
C ASP A 311 -11.91 17.73 17.06
N ALA A 312 -13.20 17.66 16.75
CA ALA A 312 -13.88 16.40 16.44
C ALA A 312 -13.30 15.74 15.17
N ILE A 313 -13.03 16.50 14.11
CA ILE A 313 -12.39 15.97 12.90
C ILE A 313 -10.96 15.49 13.19
N ARG A 314 -10.19 16.22 14.00
CA ARG A 314 -8.83 15.81 14.38
C ARG A 314 -8.86 14.50 15.17
N ASP A 315 -9.77 14.38 16.15
CA ASP A 315 -9.94 13.16 16.95
C ASP A 315 -10.31 11.94 16.08
N LEU A 316 -11.21 12.14 15.10
CA LEU A 316 -11.52 11.10 14.12
C LEU A 316 -10.28 10.72 13.29
N LEU A 317 -9.51 11.69 12.79
CA LEU A 317 -8.30 11.42 12.01
C LEU A 317 -7.25 10.62 12.81
N PHE A 318 -7.01 10.98 14.07
CA PHE A 318 -6.12 10.24 14.97
C PHE A 318 -6.64 8.82 15.20
N THR A 319 -7.93 8.67 15.47
CA THR A 319 -8.55 7.36 15.71
C THR A 319 -8.47 6.44 14.48
N LEU A 320 -8.63 7.00 13.28
CA LEU A 320 -8.46 6.25 12.02
C LEU A 320 -7.00 5.82 11.82
N GLN A 321 -6.04 6.71 12.07
CA GLN A 321 -4.62 6.40 11.96
C GLN A 321 -4.18 5.32 12.95
N ASP A 322 -4.62 5.40 14.20
CA ASP A 322 -4.36 4.39 15.23
C ASP A 322 -4.92 3.01 14.82
N ALA A 323 -6.10 3.00 14.19
CA ALA A 323 -6.70 1.78 13.68
C ALA A 323 -5.86 1.15 12.56
N GLU A 324 -5.42 1.96 11.60
CA GLU A 324 -4.52 1.54 10.52
C GLU A 324 -3.24 0.93 11.09
N HIS A 325 -2.55 1.65 11.97
CA HIS A 325 -1.29 1.19 12.58
C HIS A 325 -1.49 -0.07 13.41
N GLY A 326 -2.54 -0.13 14.23
CA GLY A 326 -2.84 -1.30 15.06
C GLY A 326 -3.11 -2.56 14.23
N ILE A 327 -3.81 -2.43 13.09
CA ILE A 327 -4.05 -3.57 12.20
C ILE A 327 -2.74 -4.00 11.52
N ARG A 328 -1.98 -3.06 10.94
CA ARG A 328 -0.69 -3.37 10.30
C ARG A 328 0.31 -4.00 11.28
N ALA A 329 0.33 -3.56 12.53
CA ALA A 329 1.18 -4.13 13.58
C ALA A 329 0.77 -5.56 14.01
N THR A 330 -0.45 -6.00 13.69
CA THR A 330 -0.97 -7.32 14.09
C THR A 330 -1.15 -8.30 12.93
N ASP A 331 -1.07 -7.81 11.68
CA ASP A 331 -1.18 -8.62 10.47
C ASP A 331 -0.07 -8.24 9.46
N ALA A 332 0.94 -9.12 9.36
CA ALA A 332 2.09 -8.91 8.50
C ALA A 332 1.75 -8.92 7.00
N ASN A 333 0.68 -9.61 6.60
CA ASN A 333 0.23 -9.60 5.20
C ASN A 333 -0.35 -8.22 4.90
N ILE A 334 -1.26 -7.71 5.73
CA ILE A 334 -1.84 -6.37 5.53
C ILE A 334 -0.77 -5.28 5.54
N ALA A 335 0.22 -5.36 6.45
CA ALA A 335 1.35 -4.43 6.48
C ALA A 335 2.17 -4.48 5.18
N THR A 336 2.41 -5.67 4.63
CA THR A 336 3.13 -5.84 3.37
C THR A 336 2.32 -5.33 2.19
N ASN A 337 1.02 -5.63 2.13
CA ASN A 337 0.11 -5.11 1.12
C ASN A 337 0.16 -3.58 1.10
N ARG A 338 0.10 -2.94 2.27
CA ARG A 338 0.10 -1.48 2.37
C ARG A 338 1.40 -0.89 1.84
N ARG A 339 2.57 -1.45 2.19
CA ARG A 339 3.87 -0.99 1.69
C ARG A 339 3.96 -1.05 0.16
N ILE A 340 3.57 -2.19 -0.43
CA ILE A 340 3.54 -2.34 -1.91
C ILE A 340 2.59 -1.33 -2.54
N LEU A 341 1.42 -1.13 -1.93
CA LEU A 341 0.46 -0.17 -2.45
C LEU A 341 1.00 1.25 -2.32
N GLU A 342 1.63 1.64 -1.22
CA GLU A 342 2.17 2.98 -0.99
C GLU A 342 3.26 3.37 -1.98
N SER A 343 4.12 2.41 -2.39
CA SER A 343 5.12 2.62 -3.43
C SER A 343 4.54 2.69 -4.85
N ALA A 344 3.29 2.27 -5.06
CA ALA A 344 2.67 2.28 -6.39
C ALA A 344 2.13 3.65 -6.80
N ILE A 345 2.32 4.01 -8.06
CA ILE A 345 1.64 5.13 -8.72
C ILE A 345 0.24 4.70 -9.14
N VAL A 346 -0.74 5.59 -8.91
CA VAL A 346 -2.13 5.41 -9.32
C VAL A 346 -2.49 6.46 -10.36
N ASN A 347 -2.58 6.03 -11.62
CA ASN A 347 -2.96 6.89 -12.73
C ASN A 347 -4.48 7.15 -12.75
N GLU A 348 -4.87 8.27 -13.37
CA GLU A 348 -6.28 8.53 -13.65
C GLU A 348 -6.81 7.55 -14.72
N PRO A 349 -7.97 6.93 -14.50
CA PRO A 349 -8.61 6.10 -15.52
C PRO A 349 -9.11 6.96 -16.68
N SER A 350 -8.94 6.47 -17.90
CA SER A 350 -9.56 7.03 -19.11
C SER A 350 -11.07 6.73 -19.16
N SER A 351 -11.79 7.39 -20.07
CA SER A 351 -13.21 7.07 -20.31
C SER A 351 -13.41 5.61 -20.73
N ASP A 352 -12.45 5.07 -21.46
CA ASP A 352 -12.49 3.71 -21.99
C ASP A 352 -12.26 2.70 -20.86
N ASP A 353 -11.40 3.04 -19.89
CA ASP A 353 -11.21 2.25 -18.68
C ASP A 353 -12.49 2.17 -17.84
N ILE A 354 -13.18 3.30 -17.66
CA ILE A 354 -14.47 3.34 -16.94
C ILE A 354 -15.53 2.52 -17.67
N GLN A 355 -15.60 2.63 -19.00
CA GLN A 355 -16.52 1.83 -19.81
C GLN A 355 -16.23 0.33 -19.67
N ALA A 356 -14.95 -0.07 -19.73
CA ALA A 356 -14.56 -1.47 -19.56
C ALA A 356 -14.95 -2.02 -18.17
N ILE A 357 -14.81 -1.22 -17.11
CA ILE A 357 -15.27 -1.57 -15.76
C ILE A 357 -16.80 -1.78 -15.74
N GLN A 358 -17.56 -0.86 -16.35
CA GLN A 358 -19.02 -0.95 -16.42
C GLN A 358 -19.51 -2.18 -17.20
N GLU A 359 -18.84 -2.52 -18.30
CA GLU A 359 -19.17 -3.67 -19.14
C GLU A 359 -18.83 -5.02 -18.47
N ALA A 360 -17.77 -5.05 -17.66
CA ALA A 360 -17.36 -6.24 -16.91
C ALA A 360 -18.20 -6.48 -15.65
N ALA A 361 -18.77 -5.42 -15.05
CA ALA A 361 -19.51 -5.50 -13.80
C ALA A 361 -20.60 -6.60 -13.75
N PRO A 362 -21.54 -6.71 -14.71
CA PRO A 362 -22.56 -7.76 -14.66
C PRO A 362 -21.98 -9.17 -14.82
N VAL A 363 -20.81 -9.31 -15.44
CA VAL A 363 -20.13 -10.60 -15.57
C VAL A 363 -19.49 -10.99 -14.24
N LEU A 364 -18.79 -10.06 -13.59
CA LEU A 364 -18.19 -10.27 -12.27
C LEU A 364 -19.24 -10.58 -11.19
N GLU A 365 -20.37 -9.86 -11.21
CA GLU A 365 -21.50 -10.13 -10.32
C GLU A 365 -22.04 -11.55 -10.51
N ALA A 366 -22.14 -12.03 -11.75
CA ALA A 366 -22.66 -13.37 -12.04
C ALA A 366 -21.71 -14.52 -11.65
N ILE A 367 -20.42 -14.25 -11.46
CA ILE A 367 -19.41 -15.27 -11.08
C ILE A 367 -18.92 -15.13 -9.64
N THR A 368 -19.54 -14.26 -8.85
CA THR A 368 -19.24 -14.08 -7.43
C THR A 368 -20.49 -14.37 -6.59
N GLU A 369 -20.31 -14.77 -5.33
CA GLU A 369 -21.39 -15.07 -4.39
C GLU A 369 -21.09 -14.60 -2.96
N GLY A 370 -22.15 -14.46 -2.16
CA GLY A 370 -22.06 -14.04 -0.76
C GLY A 370 -21.40 -12.67 -0.57
N ASP A 371 -20.60 -12.53 0.48
CA ASP A 371 -19.92 -11.28 0.83
C ASP A 371 -19.02 -10.76 -0.31
N LEU A 372 -18.41 -11.66 -1.10
CA LEU A 372 -17.57 -11.27 -2.23
C LEU A 372 -18.37 -10.52 -3.29
N GLN A 373 -19.57 -11.02 -3.63
CA GLN A 373 -20.44 -10.41 -4.64
C GLN A 373 -20.88 -9.01 -4.21
N GLU A 374 -21.29 -8.87 -2.95
CA GLU A 374 -21.72 -7.58 -2.41
C GLU A 374 -20.58 -6.56 -2.41
N GLN A 375 -19.39 -6.95 -1.93
CA GLN A 375 -18.22 -6.07 -1.95
C GLN A 375 -17.78 -5.72 -3.37
N MET A 376 -17.79 -6.68 -4.30
CA MET A 376 -17.42 -6.46 -5.69
C MET A 376 -18.36 -5.47 -6.36
N ARG A 377 -19.67 -5.62 -6.16
CA ARG A 377 -20.69 -4.68 -6.67
C ARG A 377 -20.46 -3.28 -6.13
N ASP A 378 -20.24 -3.14 -4.83
CA ASP A 378 -20.03 -1.85 -4.18
C ASP A 378 -18.75 -1.15 -4.69
N ASP A 379 -17.64 -1.90 -4.80
CA ASP A 379 -16.38 -1.38 -5.31
C ASP A 379 -16.50 -0.97 -6.79
N LEU A 380 -17.15 -1.80 -7.63
CA LEU A 380 -17.40 -1.50 -9.04
C LEU A 380 -18.32 -0.29 -9.21
N GLU A 381 -19.35 -0.12 -8.38
CA GLU A 381 -20.20 1.06 -8.40
C GLU A 381 -19.42 2.35 -8.10
N ILE A 382 -18.49 2.30 -7.14
CA ILE A 382 -17.63 3.45 -6.81
C ILE A 382 -16.73 3.77 -8.02
N LEU A 383 -16.11 2.76 -8.61
CA LEU A 383 -15.23 2.93 -9.77
C LEU A 383 -16.00 3.42 -11.00
N ALA A 384 -17.22 2.95 -11.22
CA ALA A 384 -18.07 3.34 -12.35
C ALA A 384 -18.64 4.75 -12.23
N LYS A 385 -18.73 5.31 -11.02
CA LYS A 385 -19.22 6.68 -10.74
C LYS A 385 -18.11 7.72 -10.73
N TYR A 386 -16.91 7.39 -11.19
CA TYR A 386 -15.81 8.34 -11.32
C TYR A 386 -16.16 9.40 -12.38
N ASP A 387 -16.67 10.57 -11.96
CA ASP A 387 -17.07 11.64 -12.87
C ASP A 387 -16.21 12.92 -12.77
N ARG A 388 -15.13 12.90 -11.98
CA ARG A 388 -14.30 14.09 -11.63
C ARG A 388 -15.06 15.20 -10.88
N GLN A 389 -16.33 15.03 -10.50
CA GLN A 389 -17.20 16.04 -9.87
C GLN A 389 -17.52 15.77 -8.40
N LEU A 390 -16.99 14.69 -7.80
CA LEU A 390 -17.07 14.46 -6.34
C LEU A 390 -16.12 15.41 -5.59
N GLY A 391 -16.47 16.70 -5.58
CA GLY A 391 -15.98 17.69 -4.62
C GLY A 391 -14.47 17.88 -4.59
N GLY A 392 -13.80 17.96 -5.74
CA GLY A 392 -12.37 18.27 -5.81
C GLY A 392 -11.43 17.15 -5.33
N VAL A 393 -11.95 16.00 -4.91
CA VAL A 393 -11.17 14.83 -4.48
C VAL A 393 -10.82 13.98 -5.71
N THR A 394 -9.53 13.78 -5.94
CA THR A 394 -8.98 12.98 -7.04
C THR A 394 -8.51 11.61 -6.52
N ARG A 395 -8.01 10.73 -7.41
CA ARG A 395 -7.42 9.45 -6.96
C ARG A 395 -6.14 9.63 -6.14
N THR A 396 -5.42 10.75 -6.34
CA THR A 396 -4.24 11.07 -5.52
C THR A 396 -4.63 11.37 -4.06
N ASP A 397 -5.89 11.71 -3.81
CA ASP A 397 -6.48 11.89 -2.48
C ASP A 397 -7.03 10.57 -1.87
N GLY A 398 -6.76 9.43 -2.52
CA GLY A 398 -7.12 8.08 -2.03
C GLY A 398 -8.48 7.55 -2.52
N PHE A 399 -9.26 8.34 -3.25
CA PHE A 399 -10.57 7.90 -3.77
C PHE A 399 -10.41 6.82 -4.85
N GLY A 400 -11.08 5.67 -4.68
CA GLY A 400 -11.08 4.60 -5.68
C GLY A 400 -9.81 3.76 -5.73
N ARG A 401 -8.74 4.12 -4.99
CA ARG A 401 -7.46 3.38 -4.97
C ARG A 401 -7.64 1.99 -4.36
N ASP A 402 -8.21 1.92 -3.17
CA ASP A 402 -8.41 0.64 -2.50
C ASP A 402 -9.48 -0.20 -3.21
N GLU A 403 -10.50 0.43 -3.81
CA GLU A 403 -11.50 -0.24 -4.65
C GLU A 403 -10.87 -0.89 -5.89
N ILE A 404 -10.04 -0.17 -6.66
CA ILE A 404 -9.40 -0.74 -7.85
C ILE A 404 -8.42 -1.85 -7.46
N THR A 405 -7.66 -1.68 -6.38
CA THR A 405 -6.77 -2.72 -5.83
C THR A 405 -7.54 -4.01 -5.53
N ARG A 406 -8.69 -3.92 -4.85
CA ARG A 406 -9.51 -5.11 -4.53
C ARG A 406 -10.09 -5.74 -5.79
N VAL A 407 -10.70 -4.95 -6.68
CA VAL A 407 -11.32 -5.45 -7.91
C VAL A 407 -10.28 -6.16 -8.79
N VAL A 408 -9.12 -5.55 -9.02
CA VAL A 408 -8.06 -6.10 -9.88
C VAL A 408 -7.39 -7.31 -9.22
N GLY A 409 -7.04 -7.24 -7.93
CA GLY A 409 -6.43 -8.36 -7.22
C GLY A 409 -7.35 -9.59 -7.16
N ARG A 410 -8.65 -9.39 -6.94
CA ARG A 410 -9.66 -10.47 -6.99
C ARG A 410 -9.83 -11.01 -8.41
N ALA A 411 -9.90 -10.14 -9.41
CA ALA A 411 -9.99 -10.52 -10.82
C ALA A 411 -8.80 -11.39 -11.25
N ALA A 412 -7.58 -11.03 -10.82
CA ALA A 412 -6.37 -11.78 -11.10
C ALA A 412 -6.49 -13.21 -10.53
N ARG A 413 -6.81 -13.34 -9.23
CA ARG A 413 -6.98 -14.64 -8.58
C ARG A 413 -8.09 -15.48 -9.19
N MET A 414 -9.20 -14.88 -9.59
CA MET A 414 -10.27 -15.58 -10.30
C MET A 414 -9.78 -16.15 -11.64
N LEU A 415 -9.05 -15.36 -12.44
CA LEU A 415 -8.48 -15.85 -13.70
C LEU A 415 -7.47 -16.98 -13.47
N LEU A 416 -6.59 -16.81 -12.47
CA LEU A 416 -5.61 -17.82 -12.08
C LEU A 416 -6.30 -19.12 -11.67
N ALA A 417 -7.36 -19.04 -10.86
CA ALA A 417 -8.13 -20.20 -10.43
C ALA A 417 -8.84 -20.90 -11.61
N ILE A 418 -9.48 -20.13 -12.51
CA ILE A 418 -10.16 -20.64 -13.71
C ILE A 418 -9.19 -21.40 -14.61
N LYS A 419 -7.99 -20.85 -14.86
CA LYS A 419 -6.99 -21.52 -15.72
C LYS A 419 -6.41 -22.77 -15.07
N LYS A 420 -6.14 -22.72 -13.76
CA LYS A 420 -5.51 -23.83 -13.03
C LYS A 420 -6.48 -24.98 -12.71
N THR A 421 -7.80 -24.72 -12.72
CA THR A 421 -8.83 -25.69 -12.29
C THR A 421 -9.94 -25.82 -13.36
N PRO A 422 -9.81 -26.76 -14.32
CA PRO A 422 -10.78 -26.95 -15.40
C PRO A 422 -12.21 -27.23 -14.93
N GLU A 423 -12.39 -27.79 -13.73
CA GLU A 423 -13.71 -28.06 -13.16
C GLU A 423 -14.50 -26.78 -12.91
N ILE A 424 -13.84 -25.66 -12.58
CA ILE A 424 -14.50 -24.36 -12.36
C ILE A 424 -15.21 -23.91 -13.64
N VAL A 425 -14.54 -24.04 -14.80
CA VAL A 425 -15.11 -23.72 -16.12
C VAL A 425 -16.41 -24.49 -16.33
N SER A 426 -16.38 -25.82 -16.15
CA SER A 426 -17.56 -26.65 -16.39
C SER A 426 -18.75 -26.29 -15.49
N LYS A 427 -18.48 -25.91 -14.24
CA LYS A 427 -19.52 -25.49 -13.29
C LYS A 427 -20.10 -24.13 -13.66
N LEU A 428 -19.25 -23.15 -13.98
CA LEU A 428 -19.67 -21.82 -14.41
C LEU A 428 -20.53 -21.85 -15.68
N GLU A 429 -20.19 -22.72 -16.66
CA GLU A 429 -21.01 -22.90 -17.87
C GLU A 429 -22.38 -23.53 -17.57
N SER A 430 -22.47 -24.36 -16.53
CA SER A 430 -23.72 -25.00 -16.13
C SER A 430 -24.60 -24.12 -15.24
N SER A 431 -23.99 -23.23 -14.44
CA SER A 431 -24.67 -22.43 -13.42
C SER A 431 -25.00 -21.02 -13.89
N THR A 432 -24.25 -20.48 -14.87
CA THR A 432 -24.47 -19.14 -15.41
C THR A 432 -24.94 -19.20 -16.86
N ALA A 433 -25.71 -18.20 -17.29
CA ALA A 433 -26.05 -18.03 -18.71
C ALA A 433 -24.90 -17.42 -19.54
N ILE A 434 -23.75 -17.16 -18.90
CA ILE A 434 -22.61 -16.45 -19.49
C ILE A 434 -21.60 -17.48 -19.98
N LYS A 435 -21.22 -17.38 -21.26
CA LYS A 435 -20.17 -18.24 -21.83
C LYS A 435 -18.83 -17.95 -21.17
N VAL A 436 -18.04 -18.99 -20.91
CA VAL A 436 -16.72 -18.84 -20.26
C VAL A 436 -15.77 -17.94 -21.05
N GLY A 437 -15.82 -17.96 -22.39
CA GLY A 437 -15.04 -17.00 -23.20
C GLY A 437 -15.35 -15.53 -22.85
N LYS A 438 -16.61 -15.20 -22.52
CA LYS A 438 -17.00 -13.86 -22.07
C LYS A 438 -16.51 -13.58 -20.64
N ILE A 439 -16.51 -14.58 -19.77
CA ILE A 439 -15.95 -14.46 -18.40
C ILE A 439 -14.46 -14.13 -18.48
N ILE A 440 -13.70 -14.92 -19.23
CA ILE A 440 -12.25 -14.72 -19.41
C ILE A 440 -11.97 -13.36 -20.03
N SER A 441 -12.69 -12.95 -21.08
CA SER A 441 -12.49 -11.64 -21.70
C SER A 441 -12.83 -10.49 -20.75
N SER A 442 -13.90 -10.58 -19.95
CA SER A 442 -14.28 -9.53 -19.01
C SER A 442 -13.29 -9.40 -17.86
N ILE A 443 -12.80 -10.52 -17.31
CA ILE A 443 -11.72 -10.50 -16.31
C ILE A 443 -10.45 -9.92 -16.94
N GLY A 444 -10.08 -10.35 -18.14
CA GLY A 444 -8.92 -9.84 -18.88
C GLY A 444 -8.97 -8.32 -19.09
N SER A 445 -10.14 -7.79 -19.48
CA SER A 445 -10.34 -6.34 -19.59
C SER A 445 -10.08 -5.62 -18.26
N ILE A 446 -10.56 -6.15 -17.14
CA ILE A 446 -10.31 -5.57 -15.80
C ILE A 446 -8.82 -5.58 -15.44
N LEU A 447 -8.10 -6.64 -15.80
CA LEU A 447 -6.65 -6.72 -15.55
C LEU A 447 -5.87 -5.70 -16.40
N LEU A 448 -6.26 -5.53 -17.66
CA LEU A 448 -5.66 -4.52 -18.54
C LEU A 448 -5.87 -3.10 -18.01
N VAL A 449 -7.09 -2.80 -17.55
CA VAL A 449 -7.42 -1.53 -16.88
C VAL A 449 -6.61 -1.38 -15.59
N GLY A 450 -6.52 -2.46 -14.80
CA GLY A 450 -5.75 -2.49 -13.56
C GLY A 450 -4.28 -2.12 -13.77
N GLY A 451 -3.61 -2.70 -14.77
CA GLY A 451 -2.23 -2.35 -15.10
C GLY A 451 -2.10 -0.89 -15.57
N ALA A 452 -2.99 -0.42 -16.44
CA ALA A 452 -2.94 0.99 -16.88
C ALA A 452 -3.04 1.99 -15.71
N ILE A 453 -3.80 1.63 -14.68
CA ILE A 453 -4.03 2.45 -13.50
C ILE A 453 -2.93 2.29 -12.44
N LEU A 454 -2.43 1.08 -12.20
CA LEU A 454 -1.53 0.76 -11.09
C LEU A 454 -0.13 0.46 -11.64
N LYS A 455 0.82 1.37 -11.40
CA LYS A 455 2.23 1.22 -11.79
C LYS A 455 3.10 0.98 -10.55
N PHE A 456 3.98 0.00 -10.60
CA PHE A 456 4.87 -0.42 -9.52
C PHE A 456 6.32 -0.14 -9.88
N PHE A 457 7.12 0.11 -8.85
CA PHE A 457 8.56 0.33 -8.98
C PHE A 457 9.32 -0.92 -8.51
N LEU A 458 10.42 -1.22 -9.19
CA LEU A 458 11.51 -2.02 -8.68
C LEU A 458 12.45 -1.05 -7.94
N PRO A 459 12.78 -1.30 -6.66
CA PRO A 459 13.80 -0.54 -5.93
C PRO A 459 15.20 -0.84 -6.43
#